data_AF-A0A9W4PUE0-F1
#
_entry.id   AF-A0A9W4PUE0-F1
#
_cell.length_a   1.000
_cell.length_b   1.000
_cell.length_c   1.000
_cell.angle_alpha   90.00
_cell.angle_beta   90.00
_cell.angle_gamma   90.00
#
_symmetry.space_group_name_H-M   'P 1'
#
loop_
_entity.id
_entity.type
_entity.pdbx_description
1 polymer ?
#
loop_
_entity_poly.entity_id
_entity_poly.type
_entity_poly.pdbx_seq_one_letter_code
_entity_poly.pdbx_strand_id
1 'polypeptide(L)'
;MHRGVLAAIQHCPGRRRAIEELALQSESFRLLCGDLADAEAALRNWENTDVPLKEERCAEYRSLVAGLAAEISEIMDARYPREHR
;
A
#
# COMPACT_ATOMS: atom_id res chain seq x y z
N MET A 1 -15.12 -4.97 -1.32
CA MET A 1 -13.99 -4.04 -1.54
C MET A 1 -12.70 -4.85 -1.57
N HIS A 2 -11.85 -4.69 -2.58
CA HIS A 2 -10.60 -5.47 -2.72
C HIS A 2 -9.63 -5.18 -1.57
N ARG A 3 -8.97 -6.21 -1.04
CA ARG A 3 -7.98 -6.12 0.04
C ARG A 3 -6.88 -5.09 -0.24
N GLY A 4 -6.41 -5.02 -1.48
CA GLY A 4 -5.43 -4.01 -1.90
C GLY A 4 -5.93 -2.58 -1.75
N VAL A 5 -7.16 -2.30 -2.19
CA VAL A 5 -7.77 -0.95 -2.10
C VAL A 5 -7.92 -0.55 -0.62
N LEU A 6 -8.26 -1.49 0.26
CA LEU A 6 -8.30 -1.24 1.70
C LEU A 6 -6.91 -0.94 2.28
N ALA A 7 -5.86 -1.63 1.84
CA ALA A 7 -4.48 -1.34 2.25
C ALA A 7 -4.08 0.08 1.83
N ALA A 8 -4.29 0.45 0.57
CA ALA A 8 -4.02 1.80 0.08
C ALA A 8 -4.73 2.90 0.89
N ILE A 9 -5.99 2.68 1.29
CA ILE A 9 -6.75 3.65 2.09
C ILE A 9 -6.21 3.77 3.52
N GLN A 10 -5.72 2.68 4.11
CA GLN A 10 -5.11 2.74 5.44
C GLN A 10 -3.84 3.60 5.44
N HIS A 11 -3.06 3.55 4.35
CA HIS A 11 -1.88 4.41 4.17
C HIS A 11 -2.22 5.83 3.72
N CYS A 12 -3.41 6.05 3.15
CA CYS A 12 -3.85 7.35 2.62
C CYS A 12 -5.31 7.67 3.04
N PRO A 13 -5.61 7.81 4.34
CA PRO A 13 -6.99 7.87 4.82
C PRO A 13 -7.78 9.08 4.29
N GLY A 14 -7.12 10.22 4.08
CA GLY A 14 -7.72 11.43 3.50
C GLY A 14 -8.03 11.32 2.00
N ARG A 15 -7.64 10.22 1.33
CA ARG A 15 -7.79 10.03 -0.12
C ARG A 15 -8.73 8.86 -0.46
N ARG A 16 -9.53 8.37 0.49
CA ARG A 16 -10.43 7.21 0.33
C ARG A 16 -11.19 7.21 -0.99
N ARG A 17 -11.97 8.27 -1.24
CA ARG A 17 -12.84 8.35 -2.42
C ARG A 17 -12.04 8.34 -3.72
N ALA A 18 -10.93 9.08 -3.77
CA ALA A 18 -10.06 9.13 -4.95
C ALA A 18 -9.41 7.76 -5.24
N ILE A 19 -9.01 7.03 -4.19
CA ILE A 19 -8.46 5.68 -4.30
C ILE A 19 -9.51 4.70 -4.83
N GLU A 20 -10.74 4.75 -4.29
CA GLU A 20 -11.87 3.93 -4.75
C GLU A 20 -12.21 4.21 -6.22
N GLU A 21 -12.30 5.47 -6.61
CA GLU A 21 -12.59 5.89 -7.98
C GLU A 21 -11.48 5.47 -8.96
N LEU A 22 -10.20 5.70 -8.63
CA LEU A 22 -9.10 5.28 -9.49
C LEU A 22 -9.01 3.75 -9.60
N ALA A 23 -9.26 3.03 -8.51
CA ALA A 23 -9.24 1.56 -8.52
C ALA A 23 -10.34 0.98 -9.42
N LEU A 24 -11.48 1.65 -9.61
CA LEU A 24 -12.49 1.21 -10.58
C LEU A 24 -12.01 1.35 -12.03
N GLN A 25 -11.20 2.37 -12.30
CA GLN A 25 -10.82 2.76 -13.66
C GLN A 25 -9.46 2.23 -14.12
N SER A 26 -8.57 1.86 -13.19
CA SER A 26 -7.19 1.48 -13.50
C SER A 26 -6.83 0.12 -12.92
N GLU A 27 -6.66 -0.87 -13.80
CA GLU A 27 -6.16 -2.19 -13.41
C GLU A 27 -4.74 -2.14 -12.85
N SER A 28 -3.84 -1.39 -13.48
CA SER A 28 -2.46 -1.22 -13.00
C SER A 28 -2.43 -0.65 -11.57
N PHE A 29 -3.32 0.30 -11.25
CA PHE A 29 -3.43 0.82 -9.89
C PHE A 29 -3.98 -0.24 -8.91
N ARG A 30 -4.94 -1.08 -9.34
CA ARG A 30 -5.41 -2.22 -8.52
C ARG A 30 -4.29 -3.23 -8.25
N LEU A 31 -3.43 -3.51 -9.22
CA LEU A 31 -2.28 -4.39 -9.06
C LEU A 31 -1.30 -3.83 -8.02
N LEU A 32 -0.94 -2.55 -8.15
CA LEU A 32 -0.08 -1.86 -7.16
C LEU A 32 -0.68 -1.91 -5.74
N CYS A 33 -1.98 -1.68 -5.61
CA CYS A 33 -2.68 -1.83 -4.34
C CYS A 33 -2.62 -3.28 -3.81
N GLY A 34 -2.70 -4.27 -4.71
CA GLY A 34 -2.54 -5.69 -4.39
C GLY A 34 -1.15 -6.01 -3.86
N ASP A 35 -0.11 -5.52 -4.54
CA ASP A 35 1.29 -5.69 -4.14
C ASP A 35 1.55 -5.14 -2.73
N LEU A 36 0.99 -3.96 -2.41
CA LEU A 36 1.05 -3.41 -1.05
C LEU A 36 0.41 -4.35 -0.03
N ALA A 37 -0.81 -4.82 -0.31
CA ALA A 37 -1.50 -5.73 0.60
C ALA A 37 -0.76 -7.06 0.80
N ASP A 38 -0.11 -7.57 -0.23
CA ASP A 38 0.66 -8.82 -0.16
C ASP A 38 1.98 -8.64 0.56
N ALA A 39 2.68 -7.53 0.35
CA ALA A 39 3.87 -7.17 1.13
C ALA A 39 3.55 -7.02 2.63
N GLU A 40 2.42 -6.38 2.98
CA GLU A 40 1.96 -6.32 4.37
C GLU A 40 1.60 -7.68 4.96
N ALA A 41 1.01 -8.58 4.16
CA ALA A 41 0.75 -9.96 4.59
C ALA A 41 2.03 -10.68 4.93
N ALA A 42 3.00 -10.60 4.02
CA ALA A 42 4.28 -11.24 4.19
C ALA A 42 5.01 -10.70 5.42
N LEU A 43 5.01 -9.37 5.62
CA LEU A 43 5.56 -8.75 6.83
C LEU A 43 4.92 -9.32 8.10
N ARG A 44 3.58 -9.32 8.18
CA ARG A 44 2.86 -9.87 9.35
C ARG A 44 3.18 -11.35 9.56
N ASN A 45 3.33 -12.13 8.48
CA ASN A 45 3.69 -13.53 8.60
C ASN A 45 5.10 -13.68 9.20
N TRP A 46 6.09 -12.94 8.68
CA TRP A 46 7.46 -12.96 9.20
C TRP A 46 7.55 -12.46 10.65
N GLU A 47 6.80 -11.43 11.02
CA GLU A 47 6.74 -10.91 12.39
C GLU A 47 6.26 -11.96 13.42
N ASN A 48 5.48 -12.95 12.98
CA ASN A 48 4.99 -14.05 13.82
C ASN A 48 5.87 -15.31 13.77
N THR A 49 6.96 -15.31 13.00
CA THR A 49 7.93 -16.42 13.00
C THR A 49 8.96 -16.29 14.11
N ASP A 50 9.59 -17.41 14.47
CA ASP A 50 10.68 -17.50 15.45
C ASP A 50 11.96 -18.05 14.79
N VAL A 51 12.28 -17.54 13.60
CA VAL A 51 13.46 -17.95 12.85
C VAL A 51 14.53 -16.86 12.89
N PRO A 52 15.83 -17.20 12.86
CA PRO A 52 16.92 -16.22 12.94
C PRO A 52 16.88 -15.15 11.82
N LEU A 53 16.29 -15.48 10.68
CA LEU A 53 16.17 -14.56 9.53
C LEU A 53 15.00 -13.56 9.66
N LYS A 54 14.21 -13.64 10.73
CA LYS A 54 13.03 -12.81 10.94
C LYS A 54 13.33 -11.33 10.78
N GLU A 55 14.36 -10.83 11.47
CA GLU A 55 14.65 -9.39 11.49
C GLU A 55 15.04 -8.86 10.11
N GLU A 56 15.87 -9.61 9.37
CA GLU A 56 16.27 -9.29 8.00
C GLU A 56 15.06 -9.25 7.07
N ARG A 57 14.22 -10.30 7.07
CA ARG A 57 13.01 -10.34 6.23
C ARG A 57 12.02 -9.26 6.60
N CYS A 58 11.80 -9.01 7.88
CA CYS A 58 10.94 -7.93 8.32
C CYS A 58 11.46 -6.57 7.86
N ALA A 59 12.77 -6.33 7.88
CA ALA A 59 13.37 -5.10 7.37
C ALA A 59 13.15 -4.94 5.87
N GLU A 60 13.36 -6.00 5.08
CA GLU A 60 13.08 -6.00 3.64
C GLU A 60 11.60 -5.66 3.34
N TYR A 61 10.67 -6.38 3.98
CA TYR A 61 9.24 -6.15 3.74
C TYR A 61 8.75 -4.79 4.25
N ARG A 62 9.31 -4.26 5.35
CA ARG A 62 9.00 -2.89 5.79
C ARG A 62 9.45 -1.86 4.77
N SER A 63 10.64 -2.03 4.19
CA SER A 63 11.12 -1.14 3.13
C SER A 63 10.24 -1.23 1.88
N LEU A 64 9.81 -2.45 1.51
CA LEU A 64 8.92 -2.66 0.37
C LEU A 64 7.54 -2.01 0.60
N VAL A 65 6.93 -2.22 1.78
CA VAL A 65 5.65 -1.59 2.15
C VAL A 65 5.77 -0.07 2.11
N ALA A 66 6.86 0.50 2.64
CA ALA A 66 7.08 1.94 2.61
C ALA A 66 7.22 2.47 1.17
N GLY A 67 7.95 1.77 0.29
CA GLY A 67 8.07 2.14 -1.13
C GLY A 67 6.73 2.11 -1.86
N LEU A 68 5.97 1.03 -1.72
CA LEU A 68 4.65 0.88 -2.35
C LEU A 68 3.64 1.92 -1.85
N ALA A 69 3.65 2.22 -0.54
CA ALA A 69 2.80 3.26 0.04
C ALA A 69 3.19 4.67 -0.45
N ALA A 70 4.48 4.93 -0.65
CA ALA A 70 4.96 6.18 -1.23
C ALA A 70 4.52 6.31 -2.70
N GLU A 71 4.68 5.28 -3.53
CA GLU A 71 4.23 5.30 -4.92
C GLU A 71 2.73 5.57 -5.05
N ILE A 72 1.90 4.93 -4.20
CA ILE A 72 0.45 5.20 -4.17
C ILE A 72 0.19 6.65 -3.78
N SER A 73 0.90 7.17 -2.78
CA SER A 73 0.75 8.56 -2.34
C SER A 73 1.11 9.55 -3.46
N GLU A 74 2.20 9.30 -4.19
CA GLU A 74 2.64 10.11 -5.32
C GLU A 74 1.64 10.08 -6.48
N ILE A 75 1.09 8.91 -6.84
CA ILE A 75 0.02 8.81 -7.85
C ILE A 75 -1.19 9.64 -7.43
N MET A 76 -1.55 9.60 -6.14
CA MET A 76 -2.66 10.37 -5.62
C MET A 76 -2.38 11.88 -5.59
N ASP A 77 -1.18 12.30 -5.23
CA ASP A 77 -0.78 13.70 -5.24
C ASP A 77 -0.75 14.25 -6.69
N ALA A 78 -0.31 13.45 -7.66
CA ALA A 78 -0.26 13.82 -9.07
C ALA A 78 -1.65 13.91 -9.72
N ARG A 79 -2.57 12.99 -9.43
CA ARG A 79 -3.93 12.99 -10.01
C ARG A 79 -4.94 13.82 -9.25
N TYR A 80 -4.78 13.93 -7.94
CA TYR A 80 -5.70 14.56 -7.02
C TYR A 80 -4.91 15.48 -6.08
N PRO A 81 -4.38 16.60 -6.60
CA PRO A 81 -3.63 17.55 -5.79
C PRO A 81 -4.52 18.03 -4.64
N ARG A 82 -3.93 18.16 -3.45
CA ARG A 82 -4.65 18.73 -2.31
C ARG A 82 -4.84 20.21 -2.60
N GLU A 83 -6.09 20.64 -2.78
CA GLU A 83 -6.39 22.06 -2.86
C GLU A 83 -5.92 22.72 -1.55
N HIS A 84 -4.94 23.62 -1.64
CA HIS A 84 -4.55 24.44 -0.50
C HIS A 84 -5.76 25.29 -0.11
N ARG A 85 -6.34 24.95 1.06
CA ARG A 85 -7.41 25.72 1.67
C ARG A 85 -6.86 26.98 2.33
#